data_AF-A0A1G7P4V6-F1
#
_entry.id   AF-A0A1G7P4V6-F1
#
_cell.length_a   1.000
_cell.length_b   1.000
_cell.length_c   1.000
_cell.angle_alpha   90.00
_cell.angle_beta   90.00
_cell.angle_gamma   90.00
#
_symmetry.space_group_name_H-M   'P 1'
#
loop_
_entity.id
_entity.type
_entity.pdbx_description
1 polymer ?
#
loop_
_entity_poly.entity_id
_entity_poly.type
_entity_poly.pdbx_seq_one_letter_code
_entity_poly.pdbx_strand_id
1 'polypeptide(L)'
;MPDNTTTPNTQSGSVKQQAGAAKDKATAAASSAAETAKTQARDIADTVSNEATNYAYQARDTAADEVKGVASALRTAADELRSGSPQERSFSQLADGLADVSDSMRDKDLGEMVDDLNGFAKRNPMVFLGGAALLGFVATRFAKASTDSPRGGYAGSGSGVEYDDDDRMDRPMTGTSPRPASNAPSTVPSRATATPASPSVVTGEK
;
A
#
# COMPACT_ATOMS: atom_id res chain seq x y z
N MET A 1 -3.66 42.46 -60.87
CA MET A 1 -3.63 42.17 -59.42
C MET A 1 -4.36 40.85 -59.21
N PRO A 2 -3.74 39.78 -58.68
CA PRO A 2 -4.47 38.59 -58.25
C PRO A 2 -4.78 38.65 -56.74
N ASP A 3 -6.03 38.32 -56.39
CA ASP A 3 -6.54 38.24 -55.03
C ASP A 3 -6.11 36.96 -54.31
N ASN A 4 -5.78 37.12 -53.02
CA ASN A 4 -5.30 36.09 -52.12
C ASN A 4 -6.51 35.38 -51.48
N THR A 5 -6.91 34.20 -51.97
CA THR A 5 -7.92 33.37 -51.29
C THR A 5 -7.26 32.49 -50.24
N THR A 6 -7.37 32.93 -48.99
CA THR A 6 -7.13 32.14 -47.77
C THR A 6 -8.05 30.90 -47.75
N THR A 7 -7.49 29.70 -47.93
CA THR A 7 -8.12 28.43 -47.54
C THR A 7 -7.79 28.09 -46.09
N PRO A 8 -8.75 28.06 -45.16
CA PRO A 8 -8.60 27.30 -43.92
C PRO A 8 -9.15 25.87 -44.13
N ASN A 9 -8.61 24.88 -43.39
CA ASN A 9 -9.28 23.61 -42.98
C ASN A 9 -8.64 22.24 -43.36
N THR A 10 -7.40 22.13 -43.82
CA THR A 10 -6.78 20.81 -44.11
C THR A 10 -6.06 20.16 -42.90
N GLN A 11 -5.93 20.82 -41.74
CA GLN A 11 -5.25 20.25 -40.56
C GLN A 11 -6.14 19.39 -39.64
N SER A 12 -7.46 19.55 -39.69
CA SER A 12 -8.38 18.81 -38.79
C SER A 12 -8.58 17.34 -39.17
N GLY A 13 -8.29 16.93 -40.41
CA GLY A 13 -8.47 15.55 -40.88
C GLY A 13 -7.35 14.60 -40.44
N SER A 14 -6.10 15.06 -40.49
CA SER A 14 -4.90 14.26 -40.24
C SER A 14 -4.74 13.91 -38.76
N VAL A 15 -5.07 14.84 -37.86
CA VAL A 15 -5.03 14.64 -36.40
C VAL A 15 -6.09 13.62 -35.96
N LYS A 16 -7.28 13.65 -36.57
CA LYS A 16 -8.37 12.71 -36.26
C LYS A 16 -8.07 11.28 -36.74
N GLN A 17 -7.38 11.13 -37.88
CA GLN A 17 -6.93 9.83 -38.40
C GLN A 17 -5.75 9.26 -37.62
N GLN A 18 -4.78 10.08 -37.19
CA GLN A 18 -3.72 9.63 -36.28
C GLN A 18 -4.25 9.25 -34.90
N ALA A 19 -5.21 10.02 -34.35
CA ALA A 19 -5.86 9.70 -33.09
C ALA A 19 -6.68 8.40 -33.17
N GLY A 20 -7.36 8.15 -34.30
CA GLY A 20 -8.05 6.87 -34.57
C GLY A 20 -7.09 5.70 -34.58
N ALA A 21 -6.02 5.78 -35.37
CA ALA A 21 -5.02 4.71 -35.47
C ALA A 21 -4.29 4.43 -34.14
N ALA A 22 -4.02 5.47 -33.33
CA ALA A 22 -3.44 5.31 -32.00
C ALA A 22 -4.42 4.64 -31.02
N LYS A 23 -5.70 5.01 -31.08
CA LYS A 23 -6.76 4.42 -30.26
C LYS A 23 -7.02 2.96 -30.62
N ASP A 24 -7.00 2.62 -31.90
CA ASP A 24 -7.20 1.25 -32.38
C ASP A 24 -6.04 0.35 -31.95
N LYS A 25 -4.79 0.83 -32.07
CA LYS A 25 -3.61 0.11 -31.56
C LYS A 25 -3.64 -0.04 -30.04
N ALA A 26 -4.02 1.00 -29.30
CA ALA A 26 -4.16 0.94 -27.85
C ALA A 26 -5.26 -0.05 -27.44
N THR A 27 -6.38 -0.07 -28.15
CA THR A 27 -7.50 -1.00 -27.89
C THR A 27 -7.10 -2.44 -28.20
N ALA A 28 -6.38 -2.68 -29.28
CA ALA A 28 -5.87 -4.01 -29.63
C ALA A 28 -4.85 -4.53 -28.60
N ALA A 29 -3.92 -3.67 -28.18
CA ALA A 29 -2.95 -4.02 -27.14
C ALA A 29 -3.64 -4.28 -25.78
N ALA A 30 -4.60 -3.44 -25.41
CA ALA A 30 -5.38 -3.62 -24.18
C ALA A 30 -6.21 -4.91 -24.22
N SER A 31 -6.82 -5.25 -25.36
CA SER A 31 -7.60 -6.48 -25.52
C SER A 31 -6.72 -7.72 -25.41
N SER A 32 -5.54 -7.72 -26.03
CA SER A 32 -4.58 -8.82 -25.91
C SER A 32 -4.07 -8.96 -24.47
N ALA A 33 -3.72 -7.86 -23.81
CA ALA A 33 -3.30 -7.89 -22.41
C ALA A 33 -4.43 -8.38 -21.49
N ALA A 34 -5.67 -7.96 -21.75
CA ALA A 34 -6.84 -8.39 -21.00
C ALA A 34 -7.11 -9.89 -21.15
N GLU A 35 -6.99 -10.47 -22.36
CA GLU A 35 -7.18 -11.91 -22.56
C GLU A 35 -6.11 -12.76 -21.85
N THR A 36 -4.84 -12.32 -21.92
CA THR A 36 -3.75 -12.97 -21.19
C THR A 36 -3.97 -12.89 -19.68
N ALA A 37 -4.29 -11.69 -19.18
CA ALA A 37 -4.57 -11.48 -17.75
C ALA A 37 -5.77 -12.30 -17.28
N LYS A 38 -6.82 -12.40 -18.09
CA LYS A 38 -8.03 -13.18 -17.79
C LYS A 38 -7.74 -14.68 -17.70
N THR A 39 -6.90 -15.20 -18.60
CA THR A 39 -6.51 -16.62 -18.59
C THR A 39 -5.68 -16.93 -17.35
N GLN A 40 -4.63 -16.14 -17.08
CA GLN A 40 -3.79 -16.32 -15.92
C GLN A 40 -4.54 -16.13 -14.59
N ALA A 41 -5.47 -15.16 -14.53
CA ALA A 41 -6.30 -14.93 -13.37
C ALA A 41 -7.23 -16.11 -13.06
N ARG A 42 -7.76 -16.79 -14.08
CA ARG A 42 -8.58 -17.99 -13.89
C ARG A 42 -7.77 -19.14 -13.29
N ASP A 43 -6.59 -19.42 -13.84
CA ASP A 43 -5.74 -20.51 -13.35
C ASP A 43 -5.33 -20.29 -11.88
N ILE A 44 -5.01 -19.05 -11.52
CA ILE A 44 -4.70 -18.67 -10.14
C ILE A 44 -5.96 -18.77 -9.27
N ALA A 45 -7.11 -18.27 -9.74
CA ALA A 45 -8.35 -18.32 -8.98
C ALA A 45 -8.80 -19.76 -8.69
N ASP A 46 -8.69 -20.67 -9.65
CA ASP A 46 -9.04 -22.09 -9.46
C ASP A 46 -8.12 -22.76 -8.43
N THR A 47 -6.83 -22.42 -8.45
CA THR A 47 -5.85 -22.94 -7.49
C THR A 47 -6.13 -22.40 -6.08
N VAL A 48 -6.31 -21.09 -5.95
CA VAL A 48 -6.52 -20.41 -4.67
C VAL A 48 -7.87 -20.77 -4.06
N SER A 49 -8.94 -20.88 -4.86
CA SER A 49 -10.30 -21.14 -4.34
C SER A 49 -10.41 -22.50 -3.65
N ASN A 50 -9.77 -23.52 -4.23
CA ASN A 50 -9.79 -24.88 -3.67
C ASN A 50 -9.04 -24.98 -2.33
N GLU A 51 -7.99 -24.19 -2.13
CA GLU A 51 -7.13 -24.26 -0.95
C GLU A 51 -7.55 -23.25 0.15
N ALA A 52 -8.08 -22.09 -0.25
CA ALA A 52 -8.39 -20.98 0.67
C ALA A 52 -9.74 -21.13 1.40
N THR A 53 -10.71 -21.88 0.85
CA THR A 53 -12.07 -21.92 1.39
C THR A 53 -12.12 -22.35 2.87
N ASN A 54 -11.28 -23.31 3.27
CA ASN A 54 -11.26 -23.81 4.66
C ASN A 54 -10.58 -22.84 5.64
N TYR A 55 -9.60 -22.06 5.19
CA TYR A 55 -8.91 -21.07 6.02
C TYR A 55 -9.71 -19.76 6.14
N ALA A 56 -10.51 -19.46 5.12
CA ALA A 56 -11.26 -18.22 5.02
C ALA A 56 -12.34 -18.06 6.10
N TYR A 57 -12.97 -19.14 6.58
CA TYR A 57 -14.00 -19.02 7.62
C TYR A 57 -13.45 -18.48 8.96
N GLN A 58 -12.25 -18.93 9.38
CA GLN A 58 -11.65 -18.44 10.63
C GLN A 58 -11.07 -17.04 10.47
N ALA A 59 -10.46 -16.76 9.31
CA ALA A 59 -9.94 -15.43 8.99
C ALA A 59 -11.05 -14.38 8.89
N ARG A 60 -12.24 -14.78 8.41
CA ARG A 60 -13.43 -13.94 8.24
C ARG A 60 -13.94 -13.38 9.56
N ASP A 61 -14.11 -14.21 10.58
CA ASP A 61 -14.61 -13.73 11.88
C ASP A 61 -13.62 -12.75 12.51
N THR A 62 -12.32 -13.04 12.42
CA THR A 62 -11.27 -12.12 12.89
C THR A 62 -11.28 -10.81 12.12
N ALA A 63 -11.41 -10.85 10.79
CA ALA A 63 -11.49 -9.65 9.97
C ALA A 63 -12.77 -8.84 10.25
N ALA A 64 -13.90 -9.49 10.47
CA ALA A 64 -15.16 -8.83 10.81
C ALA A 64 -15.05 -8.07 12.14
N ASP A 65 -14.41 -8.66 13.14
CA ASP A 65 -14.18 -8.01 14.44
C ASP A 65 -13.27 -6.78 14.32
N GLU A 66 -12.20 -6.86 13.53
CA GLU A 66 -11.31 -5.72 13.25
C GLU A 66 -12.06 -4.58 12.53
N VAL A 67 -12.84 -4.91 11.49
CA VAL A 67 -13.65 -3.93 10.76
C VAL A 67 -14.68 -3.27 11.68
N LYS A 68 -15.34 -4.04 12.55
CA LYS A 68 -16.27 -3.51 13.55
C LYS A 68 -15.57 -2.60 14.56
N GLY A 69 -14.35 -2.93 14.97
CA GLY A 69 -13.51 -2.09 15.81
C GLY A 69 -13.23 -0.73 15.16
N VAL A 70 -12.87 -0.72 13.88
CA VAL A 70 -12.67 0.51 13.10
C VAL A 70 -13.97 1.30 12.95
N ALA A 71 -15.10 0.63 12.65
CA ALA A 71 -16.42 1.27 12.57
C ALA A 71 -16.78 1.97 13.88
N SER A 72 -16.57 1.29 15.02
CA SER A 72 -16.83 1.83 16.36
C SER A 72 -15.93 3.03 16.67
N ALA A 73 -14.65 2.97 16.31
CA ALA A 73 -13.73 4.09 16.49
C ALA A 73 -14.12 5.30 15.63
N LEU A 74 -14.51 5.08 14.37
CA LEU A 74 -15.01 6.13 13.47
C LEU A 74 -16.32 6.73 13.98
N ARG A 75 -17.23 5.89 14.49
CA ARG A 75 -18.48 6.34 15.10
C ARG A 75 -18.23 7.23 16.32
N THR A 76 -17.33 6.80 17.20
CA THR A 76 -16.91 7.58 18.38
C THR A 76 -16.32 8.93 17.95
N ALA A 77 -15.43 8.93 16.94
CA ALA A 77 -14.87 10.17 16.40
C ALA A 77 -15.92 11.07 15.75
N ALA A 78 -16.94 10.51 15.10
CA ALA A 78 -18.07 11.27 14.56
C ALA A 78 -18.89 11.93 15.68
N ASP A 79 -19.16 11.20 16.76
CA ASP A 79 -19.92 11.68 17.91
C ASP A 79 -19.16 12.76 18.71
N GLU A 80 -17.82 12.75 18.67
CA GLU A 80 -16.97 13.83 19.20
C GLU A 80 -16.93 15.09 18.31
N LEU A 81 -17.32 14.97 17.03
CA LEU A 81 -17.41 16.09 16.11
C LEU A 81 -18.65 16.96 16.42
N ARG A 82 -18.65 18.20 15.91
CA ARG A 82 -19.80 19.11 16.08
C ARG A 82 -21.04 18.47 15.47
N SER A 83 -22.03 18.17 16.31
CA SER A 83 -23.31 17.62 15.87
C SER A 83 -23.98 18.49 14.80
N GLY A 84 -24.41 17.86 13.72
CA GLY A 84 -24.95 18.43 12.50
C GLY A 84 -23.91 18.78 11.42
N SER A 85 -22.61 18.66 11.70
CA SER A 85 -21.57 19.06 10.73
C SER A 85 -21.54 18.15 9.50
N PRO A 86 -21.17 18.67 8.31
CA PRO A 86 -20.95 17.83 7.13
C PRO A 86 -19.94 16.71 7.36
N GLN A 87 -18.95 16.94 8.21
CA GLN A 87 -17.91 15.98 8.56
C GLN A 87 -18.49 14.84 9.43
N GLU A 88 -19.26 15.13 10.49
CA GLU A 88 -19.95 14.10 11.29
C GLU A 88 -20.81 13.21 10.39
N ARG A 89 -21.57 13.80 9.46
CA ARG A 89 -22.40 13.04 8.50
C ARG A 89 -21.59 12.12 7.59
N SER A 90 -20.44 12.58 7.09
CA SER A 90 -19.56 11.73 6.29
C SER A 90 -18.94 10.60 7.11
N PHE A 91 -18.46 10.89 8.32
CA PHE A 91 -17.84 9.87 9.19
C PHE A 91 -18.86 8.84 9.69
N SER A 92 -20.07 9.26 10.03
CA SER A 92 -21.17 8.35 10.41
C SER A 92 -21.59 7.46 9.24
N GLN A 93 -21.76 8.00 8.02
CA GLN A 93 -22.06 7.19 6.84
C GLN A 93 -20.97 6.15 6.55
N LEU A 94 -19.70 6.51 6.76
CA LEU A 94 -18.59 5.58 6.62
C LEU A 94 -18.61 4.50 7.72
N ALA A 95 -18.88 4.89 8.96
CA ALA A 95 -18.98 3.96 10.09
C ALA A 95 -20.13 2.96 9.89
N ASP A 96 -21.31 3.44 9.49
CA ASP A 96 -22.48 2.62 9.21
C ASP A 96 -22.19 1.64 8.05
N GLY A 97 -21.56 2.13 6.98
CA GLY A 97 -21.15 1.27 5.87
C GLY A 97 -20.14 0.19 6.28
N LEU A 98 -19.19 0.49 7.18
CA LEU A 98 -18.25 -0.51 7.70
C LEU A 98 -18.94 -1.52 8.62
N ALA A 99 -19.90 -1.08 9.44
CA ALA A 99 -20.68 -1.97 10.29
C ALA A 99 -21.51 -2.96 9.46
N ASP A 100 -22.20 -2.49 8.43
CA ASP A 100 -22.95 -3.33 7.49
C ASP A 100 -22.05 -4.34 6.78
N VAL A 101 -20.84 -3.92 6.37
CA VAL A 101 -19.84 -4.83 5.81
C VAL A 101 -19.44 -5.89 6.83
N SER A 102 -19.18 -5.52 8.09
CA SER A 102 -18.79 -6.47 9.14
C SER A 102 -19.88 -7.49 9.47
N ASP A 103 -21.15 -7.08 9.44
CA ASP A 103 -22.29 -7.97 9.71
C ASP A 103 -22.57 -8.88 8.52
N SER A 104 -22.55 -8.34 7.28
CA SER A 104 -22.65 -9.17 6.07
C SER A 104 -21.49 -10.17 5.97
N MET A 105 -20.29 -9.75 6.41
CA MET A 105 -19.12 -10.61 6.53
C MET A 105 -19.27 -11.68 7.61
N ARG A 106 -20.22 -11.60 8.54
CA ARG A 106 -20.43 -12.61 9.59
C ARG A 106 -21.60 -13.57 9.31
N ASP A 107 -22.54 -13.16 8.48
CA ASP A 107 -23.73 -13.96 8.16
C ASP A 107 -23.73 -14.58 6.75
N LYS A 108 -22.96 -14.06 5.77
CA LYS A 108 -22.92 -14.59 4.39
C LYS A 108 -21.85 -15.65 4.16
N ASP A 109 -22.14 -16.58 3.26
CA ASP A 109 -21.14 -17.48 2.68
C ASP A 109 -20.22 -16.74 1.72
N LEU A 110 -18.97 -17.22 1.60
CA LEU A 110 -17.97 -16.63 0.70
C LEU A 110 -18.44 -16.56 -0.76
N GLY A 111 -19.22 -17.55 -1.21
CA GLY A 111 -19.78 -17.57 -2.55
C GLY A 111 -20.75 -16.41 -2.83
N GLU A 112 -21.56 -16.04 -1.85
CA GLU A 112 -22.49 -14.92 -1.96
C GLU A 112 -21.76 -13.58 -1.93
N MET A 113 -20.72 -13.44 -1.10
CA MET A 113 -19.87 -12.24 -1.07
C MET A 113 -19.16 -12.00 -2.41
N VAL A 114 -18.69 -13.07 -3.07
CA VAL A 114 -18.05 -12.98 -4.38
C VAL A 114 -19.04 -12.53 -5.45
N ASP A 115 -20.29 -13.01 -5.40
CA ASP A 115 -21.32 -12.59 -6.36
C ASP A 115 -21.72 -11.11 -6.17
N ASP A 116 -21.87 -10.67 -4.92
CA ASP A 116 -22.11 -9.26 -4.59
C ASP A 116 -20.96 -8.36 -5.07
N LEU A 117 -19.71 -8.80 -4.86
CA LEU A 117 -18.53 -8.08 -5.32
C LEU A 117 -18.47 -8.01 -6.86
N ASN A 118 -18.86 -9.08 -7.55
CA ASN A 118 -18.97 -9.12 -9.01
C ASN A 118 -20.05 -8.15 -9.52
N GLY A 119 -21.20 -8.09 -8.85
CA GLY A 119 -22.25 -7.10 -9.10
C GLY A 119 -21.74 -5.66 -8.94
N PHE A 120 -21.01 -5.39 -7.86
CA PHE A 120 -20.41 -4.08 -7.61
C PHE A 120 -19.36 -3.70 -8.68
N ALA A 121 -18.47 -4.63 -9.04
CA ALA A 121 -17.43 -4.42 -10.04
C ALA A 121 -18.01 -4.06 -11.41
N LYS A 122 -19.09 -4.73 -11.82
CA LYS A 122 -19.80 -4.44 -13.08
C LYS A 122 -20.49 -3.07 -13.06
N ARG A 123 -21.00 -2.65 -11.89
CA ARG A 123 -21.73 -1.38 -11.73
C ARG A 123 -20.80 -0.18 -11.59
N ASN A 124 -19.62 -0.37 -11.00
CA ASN A 124 -18.64 0.68 -10.71
C ASN A 124 -17.22 0.28 -11.16
N PRO A 125 -16.96 0.11 -12.47
CA PRO A 125 -15.69 -0.39 -12.96
C PRO A 125 -14.49 0.47 -12.55
N MET A 126 -14.64 1.80 -12.53
CA MET A 126 -13.54 2.71 -12.14
C MET A 126 -13.12 2.53 -10.68
N VAL A 127 -14.07 2.33 -9.78
CA VAL A 127 -13.79 2.13 -8.34
C VAL A 127 -13.11 0.77 -8.13
N PHE A 128 -13.60 -0.27 -8.81
CA PHE A 128 -13.02 -1.60 -8.73
C PHE A 128 -11.57 -1.63 -9.25
N LEU A 129 -11.31 -1.07 -10.43
CA LEU A 129 -9.95 -1.03 -11.00
C LEU A 129 -8.99 -0.21 -10.11
N GLY A 130 -9.44 0.95 -9.61
CA GLY A 130 -8.65 1.76 -8.70
C GLY A 130 -8.34 1.05 -7.38
N GLY A 131 -9.34 0.42 -6.77
CA GLY A 131 -9.20 -0.37 -5.55
C GLY A 131 -8.28 -1.57 -5.72
N ALA A 132 -8.43 -2.33 -6.80
CA ALA A 132 -7.59 -3.48 -7.11
C ALA A 132 -6.12 -3.08 -7.34
N ALA A 133 -5.88 -1.96 -8.03
CA ALA A 133 -4.53 -1.44 -8.23
C ALA A 133 -3.87 -1.03 -6.91
N LEU A 134 -4.61 -0.32 -6.04
CA LEU A 134 -4.13 0.06 -4.71
C LEU A 134 -3.85 -1.17 -3.83
N LEU A 135 -4.78 -2.14 -3.81
CA LEU A 135 -4.62 -3.39 -3.06
C LEU A 135 -3.39 -4.17 -3.55
N GLY A 136 -3.22 -4.29 -4.87
CA GLY A 136 -2.05 -4.96 -5.47
C GLY A 136 -0.73 -4.26 -5.12
N PHE A 137 -0.71 -2.93 -5.08
CA PHE A 137 0.46 -2.16 -4.65
C PHE A 137 0.79 -2.41 -3.17
N VAL A 138 -0.22 -2.35 -2.28
CA VAL A 138 -0.04 -2.62 -0.85
C VAL A 138 0.45 -4.06 -0.64
N ALA A 139 -0.16 -5.04 -1.31
CA ALA A 139 0.25 -6.44 -1.25
C ALA A 139 1.71 -6.62 -1.72
N THR A 140 2.10 -5.97 -2.81
CA THR A 140 3.49 -5.99 -3.31
C THR A 140 4.46 -5.34 -2.31
N ARG A 141 4.06 -4.22 -1.70
CA ARG A 141 4.88 -3.50 -0.72
C ARG A 141 5.08 -4.34 0.54
N PHE A 142 4.02 -5.03 0.99
CA PHE A 142 4.07 -5.96 2.11
C PHE A 142 4.95 -7.16 1.79
N ALA A 143 4.75 -7.83 0.66
CA ALA A 143 5.59 -8.95 0.23
C ALA A 143 7.09 -8.57 0.16
N LYS A 144 7.41 -7.39 -0.38
CA LYS A 144 8.78 -6.85 -0.41
C LYS A 144 9.32 -6.57 0.99
N ALA A 145 8.49 -6.03 1.89
CA ALA A 145 8.89 -5.75 3.27
C ALA A 145 9.06 -7.02 4.11
N SER A 146 8.24 -8.05 3.90
CA SER A 146 8.33 -9.34 4.59
C SER A 146 9.58 -10.14 4.19
N THR A 147 10.10 -9.90 2.99
CA THR A 147 11.34 -10.53 2.49
C THR A 147 12.59 -9.92 3.14
N ASP A 148 12.50 -8.70 3.68
CA ASP A 148 13.57 -8.02 4.43
C ASP A 148 13.57 -8.43 5.91
N SER A 149 13.37 -9.73 6.17
CA SER A 149 13.62 -10.29 7.49
C SER A 149 15.13 -10.24 7.73
N PRO A 150 15.65 -9.49 8.73
CA PRO A 150 17.06 -9.53 9.05
C PRO A 150 17.37 -10.93 9.54
N ARG A 151 17.95 -11.76 8.66
CA ARG A 151 18.67 -12.95 9.11
C ARG A 151 19.76 -12.43 10.02
N GLY A 152 19.58 -12.63 11.32
CA GLY A 152 20.57 -12.31 12.34
C GLY A 152 21.92 -12.86 11.92
N GLY A 153 22.81 -11.95 11.56
CA GLY A 153 24.22 -12.24 11.35
C GLY A 153 24.87 -12.56 12.69
N TYR A 154 24.77 -13.82 13.08
CA TYR A 154 25.64 -14.45 14.07
C TYR A 154 26.18 -15.76 13.47
N ALA A 155 27.12 -15.63 12.54
CA ALA A 155 28.12 -16.62 12.12
C ALA A 155 28.82 -16.02 10.89
N GLY A 156 30.12 -15.86 10.80
CA GLY A 156 31.23 -16.14 11.68
C GLY A 156 32.44 -15.54 10.99
N SER A 157 33.42 -15.11 11.77
CA SER A 157 34.77 -14.84 11.28
C SER A 157 35.25 -16.03 10.43
N GLY A 158 35.57 -15.77 9.17
CA GLY A 158 35.94 -16.79 8.20
C GLY A 158 36.56 -16.16 6.96
N SER A 159 37.55 -15.28 7.14
CA SER A 159 38.45 -14.86 6.06
C SER A 159 39.38 -16.02 5.73
N GLY A 160 39.00 -16.79 4.72
CA GLY A 160 39.78 -17.90 4.18
C GLY A 160 39.34 -18.18 2.76
N VAL A 161 39.75 -17.30 1.83
CA VAL A 161 39.86 -17.68 0.42
C VAL A 161 41.16 -17.06 -0.08
N GLU A 162 42.17 -17.92 -0.08
CA GLU A 162 43.45 -17.77 -0.76
C GLU A 162 43.16 -17.76 -2.27
N TYR A 163 43.43 -16.62 -2.91
CA TYR A 163 43.53 -16.52 -4.36
C TYR A 163 44.95 -16.05 -4.65
N ASP A 164 45.78 -17.01 -5.02
CA ASP A 164 46.97 -16.82 -5.84
C ASP A 164 46.49 -16.21 -7.17
N ASP A 165 46.88 -14.97 -7.47
CA ASP A 165 46.91 -14.52 -8.86
C ASP A 165 47.99 -13.46 -9.05
N ASP A 166 48.91 -13.83 -9.92
CA ASP A 166 50.19 -13.22 -10.26
C ASP A 166 49.92 -12.20 -11.38
N ASP A 167 49.75 -10.91 -11.06
CA ASP A 167 49.78 -9.88 -12.10
C ASP A 167 50.32 -8.54 -11.58
N ARG A 168 51.63 -8.39 -11.77
CA ARG A 168 52.36 -7.14 -11.71
C ARG A 168 51.90 -6.21 -12.83
N MET A 169 51.36 -5.04 -12.50
CA MET A 169 51.57 -3.83 -13.30
C MET A 169 51.63 -2.59 -12.39
N ASP A 170 52.81 -1.98 -12.38
CA ASP A 170 53.18 -0.70 -11.78
C ASP A 170 52.14 0.42 -12.00
N ARG A 171 51.61 0.97 -10.91
CA ARG A 171 51.04 2.33 -10.89
C ARG A 171 51.33 3.04 -9.57
N PRO A 172 52.21 4.06 -9.54
CA PRO A 172 52.30 4.96 -8.40
C PRO A 172 51.21 6.04 -8.51
N MET A 173 50.18 5.95 -7.67
CA MET A 173 49.30 7.08 -7.39
C MET A 173 49.47 7.51 -5.93
N THR A 174 50.15 8.64 -5.79
CA THR A 174 50.19 9.48 -4.60
C THR A 174 48.80 10.06 -4.33
N GLY A 175 48.37 10.04 -3.07
CA GLY A 175 47.37 10.99 -2.58
C GLY A 175 46.22 10.40 -1.79
N THR A 176 46.21 10.75 -0.50
CA THR A 176 45.07 10.80 0.42
C THR A 176 44.90 9.58 1.33
N SER A 177 45.54 9.65 2.49
CA SER A 177 45.21 8.85 3.67
C SER A 177 43.75 9.11 4.10
N PRO A 178 42.92 8.07 4.31
CA PRO A 178 41.69 8.22 5.07
C PRO A 178 42.07 8.49 6.53
N ARG A 179 41.72 9.67 7.05
CA ARG A 179 41.76 9.95 8.49
C ARG A 179 40.90 8.91 9.22
N PRO A 180 41.37 8.27 10.30
CA PRO A 180 40.46 7.60 11.23
C PRO A 180 39.62 8.68 11.92
N ALA A 181 38.31 8.69 11.66
CA ALA A 181 37.38 9.38 12.53
C ALA A 181 37.38 8.64 13.87
N SER A 182 37.94 9.30 14.87
CA SER A 182 37.92 8.89 16.26
C SER A 182 36.46 8.73 16.72
N ASN A 183 36.02 7.48 16.91
CA ASN A 183 34.82 7.19 17.69
C ASN A 183 35.15 7.42 19.17
N ALA A 184 35.11 8.68 19.60
CA ALA A 184 34.99 8.98 21.02
C ALA A 184 33.59 8.54 21.47
N PRO A 185 33.46 7.71 22.53
CA PRO A 185 32.16 7.39 23.09
C PRO A 185 31.55 8.67 23.66
N SER A 186 30.40 9.09 23.14
CA SER A 186 29.57 10.10 23.79
C SER A 186 29.07 9.50 25.11
N THR A 187 29.74 9.88 26.20
CA THR A 187 29.20 9.74 27.54
C THR A 187 27.95 10.62 27.63
N VAL A 188 26.79 9.98 27.64
CA VAL A 188 25.56 10.65 28.06
C VAL A 188 25.71 11.03 29.54
N PRO A 189 25.55 12.31 29.93
CA PRO A 189 25.45 12.64 31.34
C PRO A 189 24.13 12.07 31.88
N SER A 190 24.24 11.21 32.89
CA SER A 190 23.11 10.69 33.66
C SER A 190 22.21 11.85 34.12
N ARG A 191 21.00 11.88 33.57
CA ARG A 191 19.91 12.72 34.06
C ARG A 191 19.66 12.34 35.52
N ALA A 192 19.90 13.29 36.41
CA ALA A 192 19.60 13.18 37.83
C ALA A 192 18.16 12.71 38.02
N THR A 193 18.00 11.61 38.75
CA THR A 193 16.73 11.17 39.30
C THR A 193 16.23 12.25 40.26
N ALA A 194 15.12 12.88 39.90
CA ALA A 194 14.38 13.74 40.80
C ALA A 194 13.85 12.89 41.96
N THR A 195 14.44 13.07 43.13
CA THR A 195 13.93 12.56 44.41
C THR A 195 12.55 13.16 44.68
N PRO A 196 11.51 12.36 44.99
CA PRO A 196 10.25 12.88 45.49
C PRO A 196 10.41 13.27 46.97
N ALA A 197 10.25 14.55 47.28
CA ALA A 197 10.14 15.05 48.65
C ALA A 197 8.74 15.61 48.90
N SER A 198 7.96 14.80 49.63
CA SER A 198 6.93 15.11 50.63
C SER A 198 5.81 16.13 50.31
N PRO A 199 4.52 15.74 50.47
CA PRO A 199 3.41 16.69 50.46
C PRO A 199 3.36 17.50 51.76
N SER A 200 3.29 18.82 51.64
CA SER A 200 2.96 19.74 52.73
C SER A 200 1.49 19.57 53.11
N VAL A 201 1.24 19.10 54.32
CA VAL A 201 -0.06 19.14 55.01
C VAL A 201 -0.44 20.60 55.27
N VAL A 202 -1.55 21.05 54.68
CA VAL A 202 -2.23 22.30 55.04
C VAL A 202 -3.24 21.99 56.14
N THR A 203 -2.91 22.39 57.36
CA THR A 203 -3.85 22.41 58.50
C THR A 203 -4.70 23.67 58.38
N GLY A 204 -6.00 23.49 58.13
CA GLY A 204 -6.98 24.56 58.10
C GLY A 204 -8.30 24.09 58.72
N GLU A 205 -8.38 24.11 60.05
CA GLU A 205 -9.63 24.08 60.81
C GLU A 205 -9.47 24.95 62.06
N LYS A 206 -10.07 26.15 62.05
CA LYS A 206 -11.21 26.55 62.88
C LYS A 206 -11.58 28.01 62.62
#